data_AF-A0A0C2J921-F1
#
_entry.id   AF-A0A0C2J921-F1
#
_cell.length_a   1.000
_cell.length_b   1.000
_cell.length_c   1.000
_cell.angle_alpha   90.00
_cell.angle_beta   90.00
_cell.angle_gamma   90.00
#
_symmetry.space_group_name_H-M   'P 1'
#
loop_
_entity.id
_entity.type
_entity.pdbx_description
1 polymer ?
#
loop_
_entity_poly.entity_id
_entity_poly.type
_entity_poly.pdbx_seq_one_letter_code
_entity_poly.pdbx_strand_id
1 'polypeptide(L)'
;MPATRFNEFSLPIEISEDDPISYDINGKAIYLFENQMVIRFDEKNGIITDDETHIYRFAFKVVSMTYDYSKSLLFLLDTKHRLFVISVINNYIKLLSFNVTNFKYHMNTL
;
A
#
# COMPACT_ATOMS: atom_id res chain seq x y z
N MET A 1 -30.20 -13.39 -7.31
CA MET A 1 -28.94 -13.47 -6.53
C MET A 1 -28.06 -12.31 -6.98
N PRO A 2 -27.41 -11.56 -6.09
CA PRO A 2 -26.46 -10.55 -6.53
C PRO A 2 -25.23 -11.27 -7.10
N ALA A 3 -24.88 -10.96 -8.35
CA ALA A 3 -23.63 -11.43 -8.94
C ALA A 3 -22.52 -10.47 -8.48
N THR A 4 -21.60 -10.94 -7.67
CA THR A 4 -20.37 -10.21 -7.35
C THR A 4 -19.61 -10.01 -8.66
N ARG A 5 -19.47 -8.75 -9.10
CA ARG A 5 -18.59 -8.40 -10.21
C ARG A 5 -17.20 -8.18 -9.65
N PHE A 6 -16.27 -9.06 -9.99
CA PHE A 6 -14.86 -8.83 -9.76
C PHE A 6 -14.35 -7.98 -10.92
N ASN A 7 -13.75 -6.82 -10.61
CA ASN A 7 -12.96 -6.10 -11.58
C ASN A 7 -11.58 -6.75 -11.56
N GLU A 8 -11.23 -7.45 -12.63
CA GLU A 8 -9.87 -7.97 -12.81
C GLU A 8 -8.97 -6.83 -13.27
N PHE A 9 -8.01 -6.49 -12.43
CA PHE A 9 -6.96 -5.53 -12.78
C PHE A 9 -5.72 -6.33 -13.16
N SER A 10 -5.26 -6.14 -14.40
CA SER A 10 -3.97 -6.69 -14.82
C SER A 10 -2.88 -5.76 -14.31
N LEU A 11 -1.96 -6.30 -13.52
CA LEU A 11 -0.78 -5.58 -13.07
C LEU A 11 0.33 -5.75 -14.12
N PRO A 12 1.13 -4.71 -14.38
CA PRO A 12 2.21 -4.78 -15.36
C PRO A 12 3.44 -5.58 -14.89
N ILE A 13 3.32 -6.21 -13.72
CA ILE A 13 4.37 -6.94 -13.03
C ILE A 13 3.76 -8.19 -12.39
N GLU A 14 4.55 -9.26 -12.30
CA GLU A 14 4.18 -10.45 -11.54
C GLU A 14 4.22 -10.10 -10.06
N ILE A 15 3.06 -10.11 -9.41
CA ILE A 15 2.92 -9.91 -7.96
C ILE A 15 2.66 -11.27 -7.32
N SER A 16 3.50 -11.64 -6.35
CA SER A 16 3.29 -12.80 -5.49
C SER A 16 2.23 -12.48 -4.44
N GLU A 17 1.49 -13.50 -3.96
CA GLU A 17 0.57 -13.33 -2.82
C GLU A 17 1.26 -12.79 -1.55
N ASP A 18 2.58 -12.98 -1.45
CA ASP A 18 3.41 -12.54 -0.33
C ASP A 18 3.93 -11.09 -0.47
N ASP A 19 3.71 -10.44 -1.62
CA ASP A 19 4.23 -9.10 -1.85
C ASP A 19 3.39 -8.05 -1.11
N PRO A 20 4.01 -7.15 -0.32
CA PRO A 20 3.26 -6.14 0.40
C PRO A 20 2.63 -5.13 -0.58
N ILE A 21 1.32 -5.23 -0.72
CA ILE A 21 0.51 -4.42 -1.63
C ILE A 21 -0.64 -3.72 -0.89
N SER A 22 -1.03 -2.54 -1.36
CA SER A 22 -2.23 -1.86 -0.89
C SER A 22 -2.90 -1.04 -1.99
N TYR A 23 -4.22 -0.90 -1.93
CA TYR A 23 -5.03 -0.16 -2.90
C TYR A 23 -5.52 1.18 -2.37
N ASP A 24 -5.36 2.24 -3.17
CA ASP A 24 -6.11 3.49 -3.03
C ASP A 24 -7.37 3.42 -3.89
N ILE A 25 -8.52 3.18 -3.26
CA ILE A 25 -9.79 3.06 -3.97
C ILE A 25 -10.29 4.39 -4.55
N ASN A 26 -9.89 5.52 -3.95
CA ASN A 26 -10.36 6.85 -4.36
C ASN A 26 -9.42 7.47 -5.39
N GLY A 27 -8.11 7.43 -5.10
CA GLY A 27 -7.06 7.90 -6.00
C GLY A 27 -6.79 6.94 -7.15
N LYS A 28 -7.43 5.76 -7.13
CA LYS A 28 -7.30 4.68 -8.11
C LYS A 28 -5.83 4.37 -8.39
N ALA A 29 -5.15 3.90 -7.35
CA ALA A 29 -3.73 3.59 -7.45
C ALA A 29 -3.39 2.35 -6.62
N ILE A 30 -2.32 1.67 -7.01
CA ILE A 30 -1.73 0.57 -6.27
C ILE A 30 -0.41 1.03 -5.68
N TYR A 31 -0.19 0.72 -4.41
CA TYR A 31 1.10 0.83 -3.76
C TYR A 31 1.67 -0.58 -3.61
N LEU A 32 2.86 -0.80 -4.17
CA LEU A 32 3.61 -2.03 -4.05
C LEU A 32 4.93 -1.76 -3.34
N PHE A 33 5.37 -2.69 -2.49
CA PHE A 33 6.74 -2.70 -2.01
C PHE A 33 7.60 -3.71 -2.76
N GLU A 34 8.56 -3.22 -3.54
CA GLU A 34 9.50 -4.03 -4.29
C GLU A 34 10.90 -3.41 -4.21
N ASN A 35 11.96 -4.24 -4.16
CA ASN A 35 13.34 -3.76 -4.20
C ASN A 35 13.66 -2.67 -3.14
N GLN A 36 13.03 -2.79 -1.97
CA GLN A 36 13.12 -1.84 -0.85
C GLN A 36 12.50 -0.46 -1.12
N MET A 37 11.62 -0.36 -2.11
CA MET A 37 10.94 0.86 -2.50
C MET A 37 9.43 0.69 -2.43
N VAL A 38 8.73 1.76 -2.04
CA VAL A 38 7.29 1.86 -2.26
C VAL A 38 7.08 2.50 -3.62
N ILE A 39 6.49 1.75 -4.53
CA ILE A 39 6.18 2.11 -5.90
C ILE A 39 4.67 2.32 -6.00
N ARG A 40 4.26 3.39 -6.68
CA ARG A 40 2.85 3.68 -6.97
C ARG A 40 2.57 3.52 -8.46
N PHE A 41 1.53 2.76 -8.77
CA PHE A 41 0.99 2.61 -10.12
C PHE A 41 -0.39 3.27 -10.17
N ASP A 42 -0.60 4.17 -11.11
CA ASP A 42 -1.89 4.82 -11.30
C ASP A 42 -2.81 3.95 -12.17
N GLU A 43 -4.10 3.93 -11.84
CA GLU A 43 -5.14 3.37 -12.70
C GLU A 43 -5.67 4.48 -13.62
N LYS A 44 -5.68 4.22 -14.93
CA LYS A 44 -6.35 5.06 -15.92
C LYS A 44 -7.40 4.22 -16.63
N ASN A 45 -8.67 4.63 -16.52
CA ASN A 45 -9.80 3.97 -17.17
C ASN A 45 -9.97 2.46 -16.84
N GLY A 46 -9.74 2.05 -15.59
CA GLY A 46 -9.85 0.65 -15.19
C GLY A 46 -8.61 -0.19 -15.46
N ILE A 47 -7.55 0.39 -16.01
CA ILE A 47 -6.30 -0.29 -16.35
C ILE A 47 -5.17 0.32 -15.52
N ILE A 48 -4.43 -0.52 -14.81
CA ILE A 48 -3.22 -0.10 -14.10
C ILE A 48 -2.15 0.19 -15.15
N THR A 49 -1.58 1.38 -15.10
CA THR A 49 -0.56 1.80 -16.06
C THR A 49 0.82 1.34 -15.63
N ASP A 50 1.69 1.11 -16.61
CA ASP A 50 3.12 0.86 -16.41
C ASP A 50 3.88 2.11 -15.91
N ASP A 51 3.22 3.27 -15.88
CA ASP A 51 3.76 4.50 -15.30
C ASP A 51 3.94 4.33 -13.77
N GLU A 52 5.16 4.01 -13.36
CA GLU A 52 5.51 3.87 -11.95
C GLU A 52 6.05 5.16 -11.34
N THR A 53 5.63 5.47 -10.12
CA THR A 53 6.18 6.54 -9.29
C THR A 53 6.83 5.96 -8.05
N HIS A 54 8.13 6.16 -7.90
CA HIS A 54 8.87 5.71 -6.71
C HIS A 54 8.70 6.75 -5.60
N ILE A 55 8.01 6.39 -4.53
CA ILE A 55 7.63 7.35 -3.48
C ILE A 55 8.66 7.35 -2.34
N TYR A 56 9.10 6.17 -1.93
CA TYR A 56 10.03 6.02 -0.81
C TYR A 56 10.99 4.88 -1.03
N ARG A 57 12.21 5.03 -0.52
CA ARG A 57 13.20 3.97 -0.39
C ARG A 57 13.54 3.73 1.06
N PHE A 58 13.54 2.47 1.47
CA PHE A 58 13.81 2.04 2.83
C PHE A 58 15.11 1.25 2.91
N ALA A 59 15.74 1.26 4.08
CA ALA A 59 16.87 0.38 4.41
C ALA A 59 16.40 -0.89 5.15
N PHE A 60 15.13 -1.24 5.02
CA PHE A 60 14.50 -2.37 5.68
C PHE A 60 13.43 -2.98 4.77
N LYS A 61 13.13 -4.26 4.98
CA LYS A 61 12.06 -4.97 4.27
C LYS A 61 10.72 -4.76 4.96
N VAL A 62 9.71 -4.39 4.18
CA VAL A 62 8.30 -4.35 4.57
C VAL A 62 7.69 -5.72 4.34
N VAL A 63 6.81 -6.17 5.23
CA VAL A 63 6.09 -7.44 5.15
C VAL A 63 4.58 -7.26 5.01
N SER A 64 4.04 -6.10 5.36
CA SER A 64 2.62 -5.81 5.21
C SER A 64 2.40 -4.33 5.01
N MET A 65 1.41 -4.01 4.18
CA MET A 65 1.02 -2.64 3.85
C MET A 65 -0.49 -2.47 3.93
N THR A 66 -0.93 -1.26 4.28
CA THR A 66 -2.34 -0.88 4.21
C THR A 66 -2.44 0.62 4.05
N TYR A 67 -3.30 1.05 3.15
CA TYR A 67 -3.53 2.45 2.82
C TYR A 67 -4.90 2.89 3.31
N ASP A 68 -4.91 4.00 4.03
CA ASP A 68 -6.09 4.75 4.40
C ASP A 68 -6.30 5.88 3.39
N TYR A 69 -7.24 5.67 2.47
CA TYR A 69 -7.59 6.63 1.44
C TYR A 69 -8.25 7.91 1.99
N SER A 70 -8.84 7.86 3.18
CA SER A 70 -9.55 9.01 3.76
C SER A 70 -8.58 10.07 4.29
N LYS A 71 -7.37 9.65 4.69
CA LYS A 71 -6.31 10.51 5.21
C LYS A 71 -5.04 10.50 4.36
N SER A 72 -5.03 9.72 3.27
CA SER A 72 -3.86 9.47 2.43
C SER A 72 -2.65 9.01 3.26
N LEU A 73 -2.89 8.03 4.14
CA LEU A 73 -1.89 7.45 5.02
C LEU A 73 -1.56 6.03 4.59
N LEU A 74 -0.27 5.73 4.44
CA LEU A 74 0.23 4.39 4.14
C LEU A 74 0.93 3.82 5.37
N PHE A 75 0.37 2.75 5.90
CA PHE A 75 0.92 2.00 7.02
C PHE A 75 1.84 0.89 6.52
N LEU A 76 3.02 0.78 7.12
CA LEU A 76 4.02 -0.23 6.77
C LEU A 76 4.41 -1.00 8.03
N LEU A 77 4.34 -2.32 7.97
CA LEU A 77 4.95 -3.20 8.97
C LEU A 77 6.24 -3.80 8.39
N ASP A 78 7.34 -3.68 9.12
CA ASP A 78 8.62 -4.23 8.68
C ASP A 78 8.94 -5.59 9.32
N THR A 79 9.98 -6.23 8.78
CA THR A 79 10.55 -7.50 9.29
C THR A 79 11.10 -7.44 10.72
N LYS A 80 11.22 -6.25 11.31
CA LYS A 80 11.66 -6.01 12.69
C LYS A 80 10.50 -5.68 13.62
N HIS A 81 9.26 -5.94 13.19
CA HIS A 81 8.04 -5.67 13.95
C HIS A 81 7.84 -4.19 14.29
N ARG A 82 8.32 -3.28 13.43
CA ARG A 82 8.13 -1.84 13.57
C ARG A 82 7.01 -1.39 12.64
N LEU A 83 6.02 -0.71 13.22
CA LEU A 83 4.90 -0.15 12.49
C LEU A 83 5.16 1.32 12.19
N PHE A 84 5.20 1.67 10.92
CA PHE A 84 5.34 3.04 10.43
C PHE A 84 4.03 3.52 9.82
N VAL A 85 3.87 4.83 9.78
CA VAL A 85 2.88 5.50 8.93
C VAL A 85 3.57 6.56 8.09
N ILE A 86 3.15 6.64 6.83
CA ILE A 86 3.59 7.63 5.85
C ILE A 86 2.36 8.43 5.46
N SER A 87 2.48 9.75 5.42
CA SER A 87 1.50 10.57 4.71
C SER A 87 2.01 10.84 3.31
N VAL A 88 1.27 10.34 2.32
CA VAL A 88 1.67 10.40 0.90
C VAL A 88 1.55 11.82 0.36
N ILE A 89 0.72 12.67 0.97
CA ILE A 89 0.51 14.06 0.54
C ILE A 89 1.70 14.95 0.91
N ASN A 90 2.17 14.86 2.15
CA ASN A 90 3.18 15.78 2.70
C ASN A 90 4.57 15.15 2.80
N ASN A 91 4.72 13.92 2.30
CA ASN A 91 5.94 13.14 2.35
C ASN A 91 6.54 12.97 3.76
N TYR A 92 5.70 12.87 4.79
CA TYR A 92 6.13 12.65 6.16
C TYR A 92 6.05 11.18 6.57
N ILE A 93 7.07 10.68 7.29
CA ILE A 93 7.09 9.34 7.88
C ILE A 93 7.24 9.41 9.40
N LYS A 94 6.52 8.53 10.10
CA LYS A 94 6.60 8.38 11.55
C LYS A 94 6.58 6.91 11.96
N LEU A 95 7.41 6.59 12.94
CA LEU A 95 7.32 5.31 13.66
C LEU A 95 6.20 5.40 14.70
N LEU A 96 5.24 4.48 14.63
CA LEU A 96 4.09 4.43 15.53
C LEU A 96 4.31 3.50 16.72
N SER A 97 4.87 2.31 16.47
CA SER A 97 5.03 1.29 17.50
C SER A 97 6.12 0.27 17.15
N PHE A 98 6.56 -0.45 18.18
CA PHE A 98 7.49 -1.58 18.09
C PHE A 98 6.78 -2.88 18.51
N ASN A 99 7.37 -4.03 18.18
CA ASN A 99 6.87 -5.37 18.51
C ASN A 99 5.44 -5.65 18.00
N VAL A 100 5.10 -5.09 16.84
CA VAL A 100 3.83 -5.34 16.16
C VAL A 100 3.94 -6.62 15.31
N THR A 101 3.10 -7.61 15.58
CA THR A 101 3.04 -8.86 14.81
C THR A 101 1.98 -8.81 13.71
N ASN A 102 0.91 -8.08 13.94
CA ASN A 102 -0.16 -7.85 12.98
C ASN A 102 -0.83 -6.50 13.29
N PHE A 103 -1.33 -5.82 12.26
CA PHE A 103 -2.16 -4.64 12.42
C PHE A 103 -3.32 -4.68 11.42
N LYS A 104 -4.45 -4.09 11.81
CA LYS A 104 -5.59 -3.90 10.92
C LYS A 104 -6.08 -2.48 11.07
N TYR A 105 -6.11 -1.75 9.96
CA TYR A 105 -6.73 -0.44 9.92
C TYR A 105 -8.25 -0.59 9.81
N HIS A 106 -8.97 0.22 10.57
CA HIS A 106 -10.43 0.27 10.56
C HIS A 106 -10.87 1.72 10.38
N MET A 107 -11.46 2.02 9.22
CA MET A 107 -11.85 3.39 8.88
C MET A 107 -12.93 3.98 9.80
N ASN A 108 -13.72 3.12 10.46
CA ASN A 108 -14.91 3.51 11.20
C ASN A 108 -14.78 3.38 12.73
N THR A 109 -13.61 3.01 13.24
CA THR A 109 -13.39 2.91 14.69
C THR A 109 -12.32 3.92 15.09
N LEU A 110 -12.80 5.10 15.45
CA LEU A 110 -12.12 6.02 16.37
C LEU A 110 -12.70 5.80 17.76
#